data_AF-A0A8J4W2J6-F1
#
_entry.id   AF-A0A8J4W2J6-F1
#
_cell.length_a   1.000
_cell.length_b   1.000
_cell.length_c   1.000
_cell.angle_alpha   90.00
_cell.angle_beta   90.00
_cell.angle_gamma   90.00
#
_symmetry.space_group_name_H-M   'P 1'
#
loop_
_entity.id
_entity.type
_entity.pdbx_description
1 polymer ?
#
loop_
_entity_poly.entity_id
_entity_poly.type
_entity_poly.pdbx_seq_one_letter_code
_entity_poly.pdbx_strand_id
1 'polypeptide(L)'
;MEETLRLQFGTASTALGTQWAALQRVNGVTNTPHVLSFEAKNRIRRQTRIKPKTQEDTTAWAGGIQVYDQSGSDLVPTHDGLWNWSLHAERNLVEVDEFRPHLPMHNFYEGYAVSNGGNISNLTLENAQDRVRAILETCDQLRLVEGLVDMDSSWGGLAHEMLTYTREECPGAVVMVMGNDWSYPLASDDSDAIFRVASDARDRSKIEARKRVNLASSVALLSEASTLLIPVAMTPGSLSSLRLPQLRFDRVSYGDVGSVVATALEVAMSAHRGRSAYEILEGLQPSMKVVELAASFPFTDDPTVLLQRINDNITNEIGHKSQDGDPFQSCSLLPSVDKQQRQVHPHKVHYRRLHFRGPFSDYSSLRSAIDASPMSPRDVTLQWSESSPLVLPESYRVQTFQSVSVDAISQLSLTSRTGDYLSALAQRVSKNDKRTLYEFTRAGMSPDAPEELEATLAAMGDAYSEQ
;
A
#
# COMPACT_ATOMS: atom_id res chain seq x y z
N MET A 1 8.92 13.71 21.27
CA MET A 1 7.68 13.59 20.48
C MET A 1 7.89 12.36 19.60
N GLU A 2 6.93 11.45 19.49
CA GLU A 2 7.14 10.25 18.66
C GLU A 2 7.27 10.66 17.19
N GLU A 3 8.37 10.27 16.56
CA GLU A 3 8.67 10.60 15.17
C GLU A 3 8.32 9.44 14.24
N THR A 4 7.99 9.80 13.00
CA THR A 4 7.62 8.87 11.94
C THR A 4 8.55 9.02 10.75
N LEU A 5 9.10 7.92 10.26
CA LEU A 5 9.87 7.83 9.03
C LEU A 5 9.03 7.13 7.96
N ARG A 6 8.85 7.77 6.80
CA ARG A 6 8.19 7.19 5.63
C ARG A 6 9.22 6.86 4.56
N LEU A 7 9.27 5.59 4.19
CA LEU A 7 10.12 5.07 3.11
C LEU A 7 9.22 4.66 1.95
N GLN A 8 9.46 5.20 0.76
CA GLN A 8 8.63 4.97 -0.42
C GLN A 8 9.46 4.28 -1.50
N PHE A 9 9.07 3.11 -1.95
CA PHE A 9 9.84 2.27 -2.87
C PHE A 9 9.09 2.08 -4.18
N GLY A 10 9.51 2.85 -5.18
CA GLY A 10 8.96 2.79 -6.52
C GLY A 10 7.93 3.85 -6.85
N THR A 11 7.67 3.96 -8.15
CA THR A 11 6.92 5.07 -8.74
C THR A 11 5.46 5.13 -8.28
N ALA A 12 4.78 4.00 -8.12
CA ALA A 12 3.42 4.00 -7.56
C ALA A 12 3.45 4.37 -6.07
N SER A 13 4.43 3.92 -5.31
CA SER A 13 4.54 4.22 -3.88
C SER A 13 4.89 5.69 -3.62
N THR A 14 5.75 6.28 -4.44
CA THR A 14 6.13 7.71 -4.32
C THR A 14 4.96 8.62 -4.69
N ALA A 15 4.24 8.31 -5.75
CA ALA A 15 3.06 9.08 -6.15
C ALA A 15 1.96 8.99 -5.07
N LEU A 16 1.72 7.80 -4.51
CA LEU A 16 0.76 7.60 -3.42
C LEU A 16 1.18 8.39 -2.18
N GLY A 17 2.47 8.32 -1.82
CA GLY A 17 3.04 9.06 -0.71
C GLY A 17 2.89 10.58 -0.85
N THR A 18 3.05 11.08 -2.08
CA THR A 18 2.84 12.50 -2.44
C THR A 18 1.37 12.89 -2.28
N GLN A 19 0.44 12.10 -2.80
CA GLN A 19 -1.01 12.33 -2.65
C GLN A 19 -1.43 12.28 -1.18
N TRP A 20 -0.90 11.31 -0.42
CA TRP A 20 -1.18 11.19 1.00
C TRP A 20 -0.63 12.39 1.79
N ALA A 21 0.59 12.86 1.51
CA ALA A 21 1.15 14.05 2.15
C ALA A 21 0.34 15.32 1.83
N ALA A 22 -0.16 15.47 0.59
CA ALA A 22 -1.05 16.56 0.23
C ALA A 22 -2.35 16.51 1.03
N LEU A 23 -2.96 15.32 1.14
CA LEU A 23 -4.19 15.12 1.91
C LEU A 23 -4.00 15.41 3.40
N GLN A 24 -2.87 14.99 3.98
CA GLN A 24 -2.50 15.30 5.37
C GLN A 24 -2.45 16.81 5.62
N ARG A 25 -1.85 17.57 4.71
CA ARG A 25 -1.77 19.03 4.82
C ARG A 25 -3.16 19.67 4.78
N VAL A 26 -4.02 19.26 3.86
CA VAL A 26 -5.40 19.78 3.75
C VAL A 26 -6.20 19.47 5.03
N ASN A 27 -5.93 18.34 5.67
CA ASN A 27 -6.54 17.94 6.93
C ASN A 27 -5.82 18.50 8.18
N GLY A 28 -5.00 19.54 8.03
CA GLY A 28 -4.42 20.29 9.15
C GLY A 28 -3.35 19.54 9.94
N VAL A 29 -2.71 18.52 9.36
CA VAL A 29 -1.64 17.77 10.02
C VAL A 29 -0.38 18.64 10.13
N THR A 30 0.04 18.91 11.35
CA THR A 30 1.20 19.78 11.66
C THR A 30 2.52 19.03 11.73
N ASN A 31 2.50 17.77 12.19
CA ASN A 31 3.69 16.91 12.26
C ASN A 31 3.78 16.05 11.00
N THR A 32 4.62 16.46 10.06
CA THR A 32 4.90 15.67 8.86
C THR A 32 5.96 14.61 9.16
N PRO A 33 5.82 13.39 8.63
CA PRO A 33 6.86 12.38 8.75
C PRO A 33 8.15 12.82 8.04
N HIS A 34 9.29 12.30 8.49
CA HIS A 34 10.51 12.30 7.70
C HIS A 34 10.29 11.42 6.47
N VAL A 35 10.69 11.85 5.27
CA VAL A 35 10.40 11.10 4.03
C VAL A 35 11.67 10.80 3.26
N LEU A 36 11.82 9.55 2.83
CA LEU A 36 12.73 9.14 1.76
C LEU A 36 11.96 8.37 0.69
N SER A 37 12.14 8.78 -0.56
CA SER A 37 11.56 8.14 -1.72
C SER A 37 12.67 7.59 -2.59
N PHE A 38 12.64 6.28 -2.81
CA PHE A 38 13.55 5.53 -3.65
C PHE A 38 12.96 5.44 -5.04
N GLU A 39 13.65 6.03 -6.01
CA GLU A 39 13.20 6.12 -7.38
C GLU A 39 14.27 5.72 -8.38
N ALA A 40 13.81 5.28 -9.55
CA ALA A 40 14.73 4.96 -10.64
C ALA A 40 15.50 6.22 -11.05
N LYS A 41 16.80 6.08 -11.33
CA LYS A 41 17.63 7.22 -11.73
C LYS A 41 17.03 7.97 -12.91
N ASN A 42 16.99 9.30 -12.82
CA ASN A 42 16.40 10.20 -13.81
C ASN A 42 14.87 10.05 -13.99
N ARG A 43 14.17 9.36 -13.09
CA ARG A 43 12.70 9.29 -13.11
C ARG A 43 12.08 10.64 -12.77
N ILE A 44 12.63 11.31 -11.76
CA ILE A 44 12.18 12.64 -11.30
C ILE A 44 13.06 13.71 -11.95
N ARG A 45 12.44 14.62 -12.73
CA ARG A 45 13.16 15.78 -13.30
C ARG A 45 13.44 16.81 -12.21
N ARG A 46 14.72 17.14 -12.00
CA ARG A 46 15.14 18.25 -11.12
C ARG A 46 14.90 19.57 -11.84
N GLN A 47 14.42 20.58 -11.11
CA GLN A 47 14.36 21.96 -11.61
C GLN A 47 15.79 22.54 -11.70
N THR A 48 16.58 22.11 -12.68
CA THR A 48 17.86 22.77 -12.94
C THR A 48 17.63 24.14 -13.57
N ARG A 49 18.10 25.17 -12.88
CA ARG A 49 18.30 26.56 -13.34
C ARG A 49 18.41 26.66 -14.87
N ILE A 50 17.61 27.55 -15.45
CA ILE A 50 17.62 28.05 -16.84
C ILE A 50 18.95 27.70 -17.54
N LYS A 51 18.96 26.63 -18.33
CA LYS A 51 20.00 26.36 -19.34
C LYS A 51 19.42 26.60 -20.73
N PRO A 52 20.24 27.08 -21.69
CA PRO A 52 19.76 27.66 -22.93
C PRO A 52 19.14 26.60 -23.85
N LYS A 53 18.22 27.06 -24.70
CA LYS A 53 17.53 26.31 -25.76
C LYS A 53 18.51 25.60 -26.70
N THR A 54 18.94 24.41 -26.33
CA THR A 54 19.52 23.42 -27.25
C THR A 54 19.26 22.05 -26.61
N GLN A 55 17.99 21.67 -26.59
CA GLN A 55 17.56 20.35 -26.17
C GLN A 55 17.58 19.47 -27.42
N GLU A 56 18.56 18.57 -27.51
CA GLU A 56 18.44 17.41 -28.39
C GLU A 56 17.28 16.56 -27.88
N ASP A 57 16.43 16.09 -28.80
CA ASP A 57 15.29 15.23 -28.54
C ASP A 57 15.73 13.91 -27.88
N THR A 58 15.78 13.89 -26.55
CA THR A 58 15.92 12.65 -25.74
C THR A 58 14.62 11.85 -25.65
N THR A 59 13.60 12.19 -26.43
CA THR A 59 12.32 11.46 -26.54
C THR A 59 12.49 10.12 -27.26
N ALA A 60 13.49 9.98 -28.13
CA ALA A 60 13.69 8.75 -28.91
C ALA A 60 14.16 7.53 -28.09
N TRP A 61 14.80 7.74 -26.92
CA TRP A 61 15.39 6.67 -26.10
C TRP A 61 14.59 6.30 -24.85
N ALA A 62 13.57 7.08 -24.49
CA ALA A 62 12.76 6.85 -23.29
C ALA A 62 11.56 5.91 -23.52
N GLY A 63 11.39 5.36 -24.73
CA GLY A 63 10.38 4.33 -25.02
C GLY A 63 8.94 4.75 -24.75
N GLY A 64 8.61 6.04 -24.78
CA GLY A 64 7.26 6.54 -24.49
C GLY A 64 6.89 6.59 -23.00
N ILE A 65 7.83 6.36 -22.09
CA ILE A 65 7.57 6.49 -20.66
C ILE A 65 7.50 7.96 -20.30
N GLN A 66 6.36 8.39 -19.72
CA GLN A 66 6.19 9.74 -19.20
C GLN A 66 7.29 10.03 -18.20
N VAL A 67 8.27 10.83 -18.62
CA VAL A 67 9.18 11.51 -17.71
C VAL A 67 8.42 12.76 -17.27
N TYR A 68 7.86 12.72 -16.06
CA TYR A 68 7.05 13.82 -15.53
C TYR A 68 7.90 15.09 -15.48
N ASP A 69 7.60 16.02 -16.39
CA ASP A 69 8.17 17.35 -16.42
C ASP A 69 7.22 18.30 -15.69
N GLN A 70 7.62 18.76 -14.51
CA GLN A 70 6.91 19.78 -13.75
C GLN A 70 7.68 21.11 -13.71
N SER A 71 8.59 21.34 -14.66
CA SER A 71 9.35 22.60 -14.73
C SER A 71 8.55 23.78 -15.31
N GLY A 72 7.27 23.60 -15.67
CA GLY A 72 6.49 24.58 -16.43
C GLY A 72 5.10 24.97 -15.91
N SER A 73 4.68 24.60 -14.69
CA SER A 73 3.34 24.96 -14.19
C SER A 73 3.38 25.70 -12.86
N ASP A 74 3.88 26.94 -12.89
CA ASP A 74 3.24 27.97 -12.06
C ASP A 74 1.80 28.10 -12.59
N LEU A 75 0.80 27.73 -11.77
CA LEU A 75 -0.65 28.07 -11.84
C LEU A 75 -1.69 26.95 -11.99
N VAL A 76 -1.35 25.66 -12.10
CA VAL A 76 -2.35 24.59 -11.88
C VAL A 76 -1.73 23.43 -11.10
N PRO A 77 -2.20 23.11 -9.89
CA PRO A 77 -1.77 21.92 -9.19
C PRO A 77 -2.43 20.71 -9.87
N THR A 78 -1.77 20.13 -10.86
CA THR A 78 -2.09 18.77 -11.27
C THR A 78 -1.61 17.85 -10.15
N HIS A 79 -2.53 17.52 -9.23
CA HIS A 79 -2.30 16.70 -8.03
C HIS A 79 -1.94 15.23 -8.32
N ASP A 80 -1.80 14.87 -9.60
CA ASP A 80 -1.52 13.51 -10.10
C ASP A 80 -0.04 13.26 -10.39
N GLY A 81 0.83 14.19 -10.01
CA GLY A 81 2.26 14.11 -10.27
C GLY A 81 2.99 13.10 -9.38
N LEU A 82 3.95 12.37 -9.97
CA LEU A 82 4.89 11.48 -9.28
C LEU A 82 5.57 12.13 -8.07
N TRP A 83 5.96 13.39 -8.22
CA TRP A 83 6.69 14.15 -7.21
C TRP A 83 6.07 15.53 -7.08
N ASN A 84 6.13 16.11 -5.89
CA ASN A 84 5.73 17.49 -5.67
C ASN A 84 6.84 18.24 -4.93
N TRP A 85 7.54 19.12 -5.65
CA TRP A 85 8.66 19.92 -5.10
C TRP A 85 8.22 20.92 -4.01
N SER A 86 6.93 21.20 -3.89
CA SER A 86 6.38 21.99 -2.77
C SER A 86 6.14 21.15 -1.50
N LEU A 87 6.13 19.81 -1.61
CA LEU A 87 6.02 18.88 -0.49
C LEU A 87 7.37 18.33 -0.08
N HIS A 88 8.21 18.01 -1.06
CA HIS A 88 9.45 17.26 -0.86
C HIS A 88 10.64 17.97 -1.51
N ALA A 89 11.79 17.91 -0.86
CA ALA A 89 13.04 18.49 -1.33
C ALA A 89 13.96 17.40 -1.91
N GLU A 90 15.03 17.80 -2.60
CA GLU A 90 16.01 16.86 -3.19
C GLU A 90 16.63 15.91 -2.14
N ARG A 91 16.75 16.37 -0.89
CA ARG A 91 17.20 15.52 0.23
C ARG A 91 16.27 14.35 0.54
N ASN A 92 15.01 14.41 0.13
CA ASN A 92 14.03 13.35 0.29
C ASN A 92 14.11 12.30 -0.83
N LEU A 93 14.88 12.55 -1.89
CA LEU A 93 15.01 11.65 -3.03
C LEU A 93 16.29 10.81 -2.93
N VAL A 94 16.15 9.50 -3.11
CA VAL A 94 17.25 8.54 -3.26
C VAL A 94 17.12 7.88 -4.63
N GLU A 95 18.09 8.11 -5.50
CA GLU A 95 18.10 7.51 -6.84
C GLU A 95 18.82 6.17 -6.79
N VAL A 96 18.17 5.13 -7.33
CA VAL A 96 18.77 3.81 -7.47
C VAL A 96 19.45 3.72 -8.83
N ASP A 97 20.77 3.56 -8.80
CA ASP A 97 21.64 3.71 -9.96
C ASP A 97 21.54 2.56 -10.96
N GLU A 98 21.01 1.41 -10.56
CA GLU A 98 20.76 0.24 -11.38
C GLU A 98 19.38 0.32 -12.07
N PHE A 99 18.44 1.03 -11.46
CA PHE A 99 17.09 1.17 -11.99
C PHE A 99 16.98 2.34 -12.96
N ARG A 100 16.23 2.12 -14.03
CA ARG A 100 15.97 3.14 -15.06
C ARG A 100 14.48 3.17 -15.38
N PRO A 101 13.92 4.35 -15.72
CA PRO A 101 12.51 4.48 -16.05
C PRO A 101 12.03 3.53 -17.17
N HIS A 102 12.92 3.16 -18.09
CA HIS A 102 12.63 2.31 -19.24
C HIS A 102 12.88 0.82 -19.03
N LEU A 103 13.37 0.43 -17.86
CA LEU A 103 13.59 -0.98 -17.58
C LEU A 103 12.28 -1.62 -17.10
N PRO A 104 11.93 -2.81 -17.62
CA PRO A 104 10.83 -3.60 -17.08
C PRO A 104 11.27 -4.18 -15.73
N MET A 105 11.07 -3.43 -14.64
CA MET A 105 11.45 -3.80 -13.26
C MET A 105 10.55 -4.91 -12.68
N HIS A 106 10.30 -5.98 -13.45
CA HIS A 106 9.32 -7.02 -13.14
C HIS A 106 9.91 -8.24 -12.42
N ASN A 107 11.00 -8.05 -11.68
CA ASN A 107 11.69 -9.14 -11.00
C ASN A 107 12.16 -8.71 -9.60
N PHE A 108 11.46 -9.19 -8.58
CA PHE A 108 11.74 -8.94 -7.17
C PHE A 108 13.23 -9.06 -6.81
N TYR A 109 13.90 -10.12 -7.30
CA TYR A 109 15.26 -10.46 -6.88
C TYR A 109 16.32 -9.54 -7.51
N GLU A 110 16.00 -8.81 -8.58
CA GLU A 110 16.89 -7.76 -9.09
C GLU A 110 17.03 -6.60 -8.10
N GLY A 111 16.10 -6.45 -7.16
CA GLY A 111 16.17 -5.45 -6.09
C GLY A 111 17.04 -5.84 -4.89
N TYR A 112 17.55 -7.07 -4.85
CA TYR A 112 18.48 -7.47 -3.80
C TYR A 112 19.88 -6.90 -3.98
N ALA A 113 20.61 -6.80 -2.88
CA ALA A 113 22.04 -6.55 -2.91
C ALA A 113 22.77 -7.64 -3.68
N VAL A 114 23.86 -7.30 -4.38
CA VAL A 114 24.75 -8.28 -5.02
C VAL A 114 25.31 -9.28 -4.00
N SER A 115 25.53 -8.87 -2.75
CA SER A 115 25.93 -9.78 -1.66
C SER A 115 24.90 -10.87 -1.36
N ASN A 116 23.62 -10.60 -1.64
CA ASN A 116 22.50 -11.52 -1.45
C ASN A 116 22.05 -12.16 -2.78
N GLY A 117 22.89 -12.09 -3.82
CA GLY A 117 22.64 -12.69 -5.13
C GLY A 117 21.84 -11.81 -6.10
N GLY A 118 21.44 -10.61 -5.70
CA GLY A 118 20.70 -9.67 -6.54
C GLY A 118 21.58 -8.82 -7.45
N ASN A 119 21.01 -7.69 -7.93
CA ASN A 119 21.66 -6.82 -8.90
C ASN A 119 22.04 -5.43 -8.37
N ILE A 120 21.58 -5.04 -7.18
CA ILE A 120 21.90 -3.73 -6.60
C ILE A 120 23.34 -3.74 -6.09
N SER A 121 24.18 -2.86 -6.62
CA SER A 121 25.57 -2.79 -6.20
C SER A 121 25.68 -2.38 -4.74
N ASN A 122 26.73 -2.89 -4.06
CA ASN A 122 26.99 -2.54 -2.67
C ASN A 122 27.14 -1.03 -2.48
N LEU A 123 27.72 -0.32 -3.46
CA LEU A 123 27.85 1.14 -3.40
C LEU A 123 26.49 1.84 -3.41
N THR A 124 25.55 1.43 -4.28
CA THR A 124 24.19 2.01 -4.28
C THR A 124 23.49 1.73 -2.97
N LEU A 125 23.62 0.51 -2.44
CA LEU A 125 22.98 0.13 -1.19
C LEU A 125 23.57 0.86 0.02
N GLU A 126 24.90 0.95 0.13
CA GLU A 126 25.59 1.71 1.18
C GLU A 126 25.17 3.18 1.15
N ASN A 127 25.13 3.80 -0.03
CA ASN A 127 24.65 5.18 -0.17
C ASN A 127 23.18 5.31 0.28
N ALA A 128 22.32 4.36 -0.07
CA ALA A 128 20.92 4.33 0.39
C ALA A 128 20.81 4.18 1.91
N GLN A 129 21.60 3.29 2.52
CA GLN A 129 21.67 3.08 3.96
C GLN A 129 22.19 4.32 4.69
N ASP A 130 23.21 4.99 4.16
CA ASP A 130 23.73 6.24 4.69
C ASP A 130 22.66 7.34 4.71
N ARG A 131 21.80 7.40 3.68
CA ARG A 131 20.68 8.34 3.64
C ARG A 131 19.62 8.04 4.69
N VAL A 132 19.30 6.77 4.92
CA VAL A 132 18.41 6.37 6.01
C VAL A 132 19.05 6.71 7.35
N ARG A 133 20.32 6.34 7.57
CA ARG A 133 21.05 6.60 8.81
C ARG A 133 21.08 8.08 9.16
N ALA A 134 21.36 8.95 8.17
CA ALA A 134 21.37 10.39 8.37
C ALA A 134 20.01 10.92 8.88
N ILE A 135 18.88 10.31 8.51
CA ILE A 135 17.58 10.68 9.06
C ILE A 135 17.38 10.07 10.45
N LEU A 136 17.75 8.81 10.64
CA LEU A 136 17.65 8.16 11.95
C LEU A 136 18.43 8.93 13.03
N GLU A 137 19.60 9.47 12.69
CA GLU A 137 20.43 10.31 13.56
C GLU A 137 19.78 11.66 13.90
N THR A 138 18.85 12.15 13.07
CA THR A 138 18.08 13.38 13.36
C THR A 138 16.83 13.12 14.21
N CYS A 139 16.42 11.86 14.34
CA CYS A 139 15.27 11.48 15.15
C CYS A 139 15.70 11.36 16.62
N ASP A 140 15.05 12.09 17.52
CA ASP A 140 15.19 11.90 18.96
C ASP A 140 14.54 10.57 19.37
N GLN A 141 13.38 10.24 18.78
CA GLN A 141 12.62 9.05 19.13
C GLN A 141 11.77 8.53 17.96
N LEU A 142 12.39 7.75 17.08
CA LEU A 142 11.67 7.06 16.01
C LEU A 142 10.76 5.95 16.59
N ARG A 143 9.46 6.03 16.31
CA ARG A 143 8.47 5.05 16.81
C ARG A 143 7.66 4.36 15.73
N LEU A 144 7.52 4.99 14.56
CA LEU A 144 6.80 4.42 13.43
C LEU A 144 7.64 4.55 12.16
N VAL A 145 7.76 3.45 11.42
CA VAL A 145 8.25 3.41 10.05
C VAL A 145 7.09 3.04 9.15
N GLU A 146 6.77 3.91 8.19
CA GLU A 146 5.76 3.70 7.16
C GLU A 146 6.45 3.33 5.84
N GLY A 147 6.47 2.05 5.48
CA GLY A 147 6.95 1.58 4.19
C GLY A 147 5.83 1.56 3.15
N LEU A 148 5.95 2.32 2.06
CA LEU A 148 5.09 2.21 0.88
C LEU A 148 5.88 1.46 -0.20
N VAL A 149 5.36 0.33 -0.71
CA VAL A 149 6.12 -0.55 -1.60
C VAL A 149 5.33 -0.98 -2.83
N ASP A 150 5.96 -0.85 -4.01
CA ASP A 150 5.48 -1.42 -5.28
C ASP A 150 5.81 -2.93 -5.32
N MET A 151 4.90 -3.76 -4.80
CA MET A 151 5.15 -5.20 -4.60
C MET A 151 5.25 -6.02 -5.89
N ASP A 152 4.70 -5.52 -7.00
CA ASP A 152 4.78 -6.19 -8.31
C ASP A 152 6.04 -5.77 -9.09
N SER A 153 7.18 -5.66 -8.40
CA SER A 153 8.41 -5.20 -9.03
C SER A 153 9.69 -5.49 -8.23
N SER A 154 10.84 -5.13 -8.81
CA SER A 154 12.15 -5.11 -8.14
C SER A 154 12.19 -4.19 -6.91
N TRP A 155 11.26 -3.23 -6.78
CA TRP A 155 11.15 -2.39 -5.58
C TRP A 155 10.83 -3.19 -4.33
N GLY A 156 10.14 -4.33 -4.44
CA GLY A 156 9.89 -5.23 -3.31
C GLY A 156 11.18 -5.76 -2.68
N GLY A 157 12.16 -6.15 -3.50
CA GLY A 157 13.45 -6.66 -3.02
C GLY A 157 14.28 -5.57 -2.33
N LEU A 158 14.37 -4.39 -2.96
CA LEU A 158 15.07 -3.26 -2.35
C LEU A 158 14.40 -2.79 -1.06
N ALA A 159 13.06 -2.77 -1.03
CA ALA A 159 12.31 -2.43 0.18
C ALA A 159 12.63 -3.40 1.32
N HIS A 160 12.71 -4.71 1.04
CA HIS A 160 13.08 -5.69 2.06
C HIS A 160 14.49 -5.44 2.63
N GLU A 161 15.49 -5.16 1.79
CA GLU A 161 16.85 -4.81 2.23
C GLU A 161 16.85 -3.56 3.14
N MET A 162 16.20 -2.48 2.70
CA MET A 162 16.20 -1.20 3.40
C MET A 162 15.36 -1.23 4.69
N LEU A 163 14.24 -1.96 4.70
CA LEU A 163 13.41 -2.12 5.90
C LEU A 163 14.06 -3.05 6.92
N THR A 164 14.76 -4.10 6.48
CA THR A 164 15.56 -4.97 7.36
C THR A 164 16.66 -4.15 8.03
N TYR A 165 17.43 -3.39 7.25
CA TYR A 165 18.43 -2.45 7.79
C TYR A 165 17.82 -1.47 8.81
N THR A 166 16.68 -0.86 8.48
CA THR A 166 16.01 0.10 9.39
C THR A 166 15.56 -0.57 10.70
N ARG A 167 15.07 -1.81 10.63
CA ARG A 167 14.66 -2.60 11.79
C ARG A 167 15.87 -2.99 12.67
N GLU A 168 17.01 -3.30 12.07
CA GLU A 168 18.25 -3.61 12.80
C GLU A 168 18.79 -2.38 13.54
N GLU A 169 18.78 -1.20 12.90
CA GLU A 169 19.19 0.07 13.52
C GLU A 169 18.20 0.56 14.59
N CYS A 170 16.90 0.31 14.40
CA CYS A 170 15.83 0.79 15.27
C CYS A 170 14.84 -0.33 15.67
N PRO A 171 15.27 -1.33 16.46
CA PRO A 171 14.45 -2.52 16.78
C PRO A 171 13.19 -2.21 17.60
N GLY A 172 13.14 -1.04 18.24
CA GLY A 172 11.97 -0.58 18.98
C GLY A 172 10.87 0.06 18.12
N ALA A 173 11.14 0.44 16.88
CA ALA A 173 10.15 1.10 16.04
C ALA A 173 9.12 0.10 15.49
N VAL A 174 7.86 0.52 15.42
CA VAL A 174 6.82 -0.23 14.71
C VAL A 174 7.05 -0.05 13.21
N VAL A 175 7.20 -1.15 12.47
CA VAL A 175 7.37 -1.12 11.01
C VAL A 175 6.07 -1.54 10.35
N MET A 176 5.34 -0.56 9.81
CA MET A 176 4.14 -0.79 9.01
C MET A 176 4.49 -0.74 7.53
N VAL A 177 4.16 -1.79 6.79
CA VAL A 177 4.34 -1.82 5.33
C VAL A 177 3.00 -1.83 4.64
N MET A 178 2.73 -0.83 3.81
CA MET A 178 1.65 -0.86 2.83
C MET A 178 2.24 -1.27 1.48
N GLY A 179 1.78 -2.41 0.98
CA GLY A 179 2.23 -2.97 -0.28
C GLY A 179 1.15 -2.83 -1.33
N ASN A 180 1.44 -2.14 -2.43
CA ASN A 180 0.52 -2.03 -3.56
C ASN A 180 0.88 -3.00 -4.69
N ASP A 181 -0.13 -3.46 -5.43
CA ASP A 181 0.06 -4.38 -6.54
C ASP A 181 0.08 -3.72 -7.92
N TRP A 182 0.25 -2.39 -7.98
CA TRP A 182 0.25 -1.64 -9.23
C TRP A 182 1.44 -2.07 -10.10
N SER A 183 1.14 -2.45 -11.34
CA SER A 183 2.16 -2.96 -12.25
C SER A 183 2.97 -1.81 -12.87
N TYR A 184 4.29 -1.97 -12.90
CA TYR A 184 5.21 -1.05 -13.59
C TYR A 184 5.25 -1.33 -15.11
N PRO A 185 5.58 -0.38 -16.00
CA PRO A 185 5.61 1.06 -15.78
C PRO A 185 4.21 1.62 -15.56
N LEU A 186 4.12 2.78 -14.88
CA LEU A 186 2.91 3.61 -14.86
C LEU A 186 2.63 4.13 -16.28
N ALA A 187 2.20 3.29 -17.20
CA ALA A 187 1.82 3.71 -18.54
C ALA A 187 0.37 4.23 -18.50
N SER A 188 0.18 5.45 -18.98
CA SER A 188 -1.11 5.90 -19.48
C SER A 188 -1.43 5.09 -20.73
N ASP A 189 -2.61 4.49 -20.79
CA ASP A 189 -3.21 3.88 -21.99
C ASP A 189 -3.51 4.95 -23.08
N ASP A 190 -2.53 5.79 -23.43
CA ASP A 190 -2.62 6.68 -24.57
C ASP A 190 -2.08 5.97 -25.81
N SER A 191 -3.02 5.41 -26.56
CA SER A 191 -3.20 5.36 -28.03
C SER A 191 -2.01 5.16 -29.01
N ASP A 192 -0.75 5.22 -28.61
CA ASP A 192 0.42 4.91 -29.46
C ASP A 192 0.98 3.49 -29.24
N ALA A 193 0.42 2.73 -28.28
CA ALA A 193 0.63 1.29 -28.18
C ALA A 193 0.00 0.48 -29.35
N ILE A 194 -0.79 1.15 -30.21
CA ILE A 194 -1.42 0.54 -31.39
C ILE A 194 -0.36 0.05 -32.40
N PHE A 195 0.87 0.58 -32.39
CA PHE A 195 1.96 0.12 -33.28
C PHE A 195 2.87 -0.97 -32.69
N ARG A 196 2.57 -1.52 -31.50
CA ARG A 196 3.23 -2.72 -30.96
C ARG A 196 2.27 -3.91 -30.71
N VAL A 197 1.15 -3.93 -31.42
CA VAL A 197 0.17 -5.03 -31.43
C VAL A 197 0.65 -6.14 -32.38
N ALA A 198 1.21 -7.23 -31.83
CA ALA A 198 1.29 -8.56 -32.49
C ALA A 198 1.92 -9.69 -31.62
N SER A 199 1.78 -9.70 -30.29
CA SER A 199 2.24 -10.85 -29.46
C SER A 199 1.35 -11.20 -28.24
N ASP A 200 0.15 -10.63 -28.21
CA ASP A 200 -0.49 -10.14 -26.97
C ASP A 200 -1.09 -11.23 -26.06
N ALA A 201 -1.16 -12.49 -26.51
CA ALA A 201 -1.59 -13.61 -25.66
C ALA A 201 -0.42 -14.32 -24.95
N ARG A 202 0.78 -14.30 -25.53
CA ARG A 202 1.96 -15.03 -25.01
C ARG A 202 2.71 -14.22 -23.94
N ASP A 203 2.69 -12.90 -24.06
CA ASP A 203 3.29 -11.99 -23.08
C ASP A 203 2.40 -11.80 -21.85
N ARG A 204 1.07 -11.81 -21.99
CA ARG A 204 0.16 -11.72 -20.84
C ARG A 204 0.37 -12.87 -19.85
N SER A 205 0.50 -14.11 -20.34
CA SER A 205 0.78 -15.26 -19.47
C SER A 205 2.11 -15.14 -18.73
N LYS A 206 3.14 -14.56 -19.36
CA LYS A 206 4.44 -14.32 -18.72
C LYS A 206 4.37 -13.18 -17.70
N ILE A 207 3.69 -12.09 -18.02
CA ILE A 207 3.50 -10.95 -17.11
C ILE A 207 2.77 -11.41 -15.86
N GLU A 208 1.67 -12.15 -16.01
CA GLU A 208 0.93 -12.73 -14.89
C GLU A 208 1.78 -13.73 -14.09
N ALA A 209 2.60 -14.55 -14.75
CA ALA A 209 3.50 -15.47 -14.07
C ALA A 209 4.60 -14.76 -13.27
N ARG A 210 5.15 -13.63 -13.77
CA ARG A 210 6.08 -12.78 -13.00
C ARG A 210 5.39 -12.13 -11.81
N LYS A 211 4.19 -11.58 -12.02
CA LYS A 211 3.38 -10.96 -10.96
C LYS A 211 3.12 -11.92 -9.80
N ARG A 212 2.83 -13.19 -10.08
CA ARG A 212 2.65 -14.21 -9.03
C ARG A 212 3.89 -14.36 -8.14
N VAL A 213 5.07 -14.45 -8.74
CA VAL A 213 6.34 -14.60 -8.00
C VAL A 213 6.69 -13.31 -7.25
N ASN A 214 6.54 -12.14 -7.89
CA ASN A 214 6.84 -10.84 -7.27
C ASN A 214 5.97 -10.59 -6.05
N LEU A 215 4.65 -10.76 -6.17
CA LEU A 215 3.72 -10.52 -5.07
C LEU A 215 3.94 -11.52 -3.93
N ALA A 216 4.16 -12.79 -4.23
CA ALA A 216 4.42 -13.80 -3.21
C ALA A 216 5.74 -13.55 -2.47
N SER A 217 6.82 -13.25 -3.22
CA SER A 217 8.13 -12.93 -2.63
C SER A 217 8.03 -11.67 -1.77
N SER A 218 7.36 -10.63 -2.26
CA SER A 218 7.12 -9.38 -1.51
C SER A 218 6.33 -9.64 -0.24
N VAL A 219 5.20 -10.33 -0.29
CA VAL A 219 4.38 -10.58 0.90
C VAL A 219 5.12 -11.43 1.93
N ALA A 220 5.78 -12.51 1.50
CA ALA A 220 6.56 -13.37 2.39
C ALA A 220 7.68 -12.58 3.08
N LEU A 221 8.58 -11.96 2.30
CA LEU A 221 9.81 -11.36 2.82
C LEU A 221 9.58 -10.01 3.50
N LEU A 222 8.65 -9.18 3.02
CA LEU A 222 8.31 -7.93 3.72
C LEU A 222 7.59 -8.21 5.05
N SER A 223 6.90 -9.35 5.20
CA SER A 223 6.29 -9.74 6.49
C SER A 223 7.33 -10.09 7.57
N GLU A 224 8.54 -10.48 7.16
CA GLU A 224 9.66 -10.72 8.08
C GLU A 224 10.25 -9.40 8.59
N ALA A 225 10.47 -8.45 7.67
CA ALA A 225 11.00 -7.12 7.99
C ALA A 225 9.98 -6.23 8.73
N SER A 226 8.67 -6.46 8.56
CA SER A 226 7.62 -5.65 9.16
C SER A 226 7.07 -6.17 10.49
N THR A 227 6.46 -5.26 11.24
CA THR A 227 5.58 -5.59 12.36
C THR A 227 4.17 -5.91 11.86
N LEU A 228 3.70 -5.16 10.86
CA LEU A 228 2.44 -5.42 10.17
C LEU A 228 2.52 -5.06 8.69
N LEU A 229 1.79 -5.81 7.86
CA LEU A 229 1.75 -5.65 6.40
C LEU A 229 0.31 -5.48 5.92
N ILE A 230 0.05 -4.42 5.15
CA ILE A 230 -1.26 -4.06 4.59
C ILE A 230 -1.17 -4.23 3.06
N PRO A 231 -1.64 -5.34 2.50
CA PRO A 231 -1.70 -5.50 1.05
C PRO A 231 -2.90 -4.70 0.51
N VAL A 232 -2.65 -3.92 -0.53
CA VAL A 232 -3.63 -3.02 -1.13
C VAL A 232 -3.76 -3.29 -2.61
N ALA A 233 -5.00 -3.50 -3.02
CA ALA A 233 -5.42 -3.64 -4.40
C ALA A 233 -5.44 -2.26 -5.07
N MET A 234 -4.57 -2.07 -6.05
CA MET A 234 -4.59 -0.88 -6.90
C MET A 234 -4.83 -1.24 -8.37
N THR A 235 -4.52 -2.46 -8.83
CA THR A 235 -4.79 -2.82 -10.23
C THR A 235 -6.25 -3.18 -10.49
N PRO A 236 -6.77 -2.95 -11.71
CA PRO A 236 -8.15 -3.33 -12.08
C PRO A 236 -8.48 -4.82 -11.84
N GLY A 237 -7.48 -5.70 -11.96
CA GLY A 237 -7.65 -7.14 -11.75
C GLY A 237 -7.78 -7.54 -10.27
N SER A 238 -7.15 -6.80 -9.36
CA SER A 238 -7.21 -7.07 -7.92
C SER A 238 -8.27 -6.25 -7.20
N LEU A 239 -8.58 -5.04 -7.68
CA LEU A 239 -9.58 -4.15 -7.10
C LEU A 239 -10.92 -4.28 -7.84
N SER A 240 -11.72 -5.27 -7.42
CA SER A 240 -13.03 -5.59 -8.01
C SER A 240 -13.94 -4.35 -8.18
N SER A 241 -14.65 -4.29 -9.31
CA SER A 241 -15.63 -3.23 -9.62
C SER A 241 -16.77 -3.11 -8.58
N LEU A 242 -16.99 -4.14 -7.77
CA LEU A 242 -17.98 -4.15 -6.68
C LEU A 242 -17.49 -3.44 -5.41
N ARG A 243 -16.21 -3.05 -5.34
CA ARG A 243 -15.61 -2.35 -4.18
C ARG A 243 -15.73 -0.83 -4.33
N LEU A 244 -16.06 -0.10 -3.28
CA LEU A 244 -16.16 1.36 -3.24
C LEU A 244 -17.05 1.94 -4.37
N PRO A 245 -18.23 1.34 -4.66
CA PRO A 245 -19.07 1.77 -5.79
C PRO A 245 -19.54 3.24 -5.67
N GLN A 246 -19.62 3.76 -4.44
CA GLN A 246 -20.06 5.12 -4.16
C GLN A 246 -19.09 6.19 -4.72
N LEU A 247 -17.80 5.86 -4.84
CA LEU A 247 -16.76 6.83 -5.22
C LEU A 247 -16.68 7.10 -6.73
N ARG A 248 -17.18 6.17 -7.57
CA ARG A 248 -17.23 6.30 -9.05
C ARG A 248 -15.92 6.81 -9.69
N PHE A 249 -14.78 6.28 -9.24
CA PHE A 249 -13.45 6.62 -9.72
C PHE A 249 -13.02 5.72 -10.89
N ASP A 250 -12.04 6.17 -11.68
CA ASP A 250 -11.44 5.37 -12.73
C ASP A 250 -10.46 4.36 -12.15
N ARG A 251 -10.68 3.07 -12.41
CA ARG A 251 -9.81 2.00 -11.87
C ARG A 251 -8.55 1.79 -12.69
N VAL A 252 -8.49 2.35 -13.89
CA VAL A 252 -7.33 2.28 -14.79
C VAL A 252 -6.43 3.50 -14.58
N SER A 253 -6.97 4.62 -14.08
CA SER A 253 -6.19 5.79 -13.69
C SER A 253 -5.50 5.55 -12.35
N TYR A 254 -4.17 5.53 -12.38
CA TYR A 254 -3.39 5.51 -11.14
C TYR A 254 -3.73 6.70 -10.23
N GLY A 255 -3.93 7.90 -10.80
CA GLY A 255 -4.20 9.11 -10.01
C GLY A 255 -5.49 8.99 -9.19
N ASP A 256 -6.55 8.46 -9.81
CA ASP A 256 -7.85 8.21 -9.19
C ASP A 256 -7.73 7.13 -8.09
N VAL A 257 -7.15 5.97 -8.42
CA VAL A 257 -7.00 4.86 -7.48
C VAL A 257 -6.11 5.25 -6.30
N GLY A 258 -4.98 5.91 -6.59
CA GLY A 258 -4.04 6.42 -5.59
C GLY A 258 -4.72 7.38 -4.62
N SER A 259 -5.56 8.30 -5.13
CA SER A 259 -6.30 9.25 -4.28
C SER A 259 -7.25 8.54 -3.32
N VAL A 260 -7.92 7.48 -3.78
CA VAL A 260 -8.81 6.65 -2.95
C VAL A 260 -8.02 5.89 -1.87
N VAL A 261 -6.89 5.28 -2.25
CA VAL A 261 -6.03 4.54 -1.31
C VAL A 261 -5.39 5.48 -0.29
N ALA A 262 -4.88 6.63 -0.71
CA ALA A 262 -4.32 7.66 0.17
C ALA A 262 -5.37 8.13 1.18
N THR A 263 -6.63 8.27 0.75
CA THR A 263 -7.74 8.64 1.63
C THR A 263 -8.05 7.53 2.64
N ALA A 264 -8.09 6.27 2.21
CA ALA A 264 -8.27 5.14 3.13
C ALA A 264 -7.16 5.05 4.19
N LEU A 265 -5.90 5.22 3.77
CA LEU A 265 -4.74 5.27 4.66
C LEU A 265 -4.81 6.47 5.61
N GLU A 266 -5.22 7.63 5.13
CA GLU A 266 -5.40 8.82 5.95
C GLU A 266 -6.44 8.60 7.05
N VAL A 267 -7.59 8.01 6.73
CA VAL A 267 -8.61 7.70 7.73
C VAL A 267 -8.07 6.69 8.74
N ALA A 268 -7.43 5.60 8.31
CA ALA A 268 -6.89 4.59 9.22
C ALA A 268 -5.78 5.12 10.14
N MET A 269 -4.81 5.84 9.58
CA MET A 269 -3.61 6.25 10.31
C MET A 269 -3.79 7.52 11.13
N SER A 270 -4.74 8.38 10.78
CA SER A 270 -5.03 9.59 11.56
C SER A 270 -5.41 9.31 13.01
N ALA A 271 -5.93 8.11 13.30
CA ALA A 271 -6.25 7.65 14.66
C ALA A 271 -5.02 7.68 15.59
N HIS A 272 -3.82 7.48 15.04
CA HIS A 272 -2.60 7.30 15.82
C HIS A 272 -1.75 8.56 15.97
N ARG A 273 -2.19 9.69 15.40
CA ARG A 273 -1.45 10.95 15.50
C ARG A 273 -1.47 11.50 16.92
N GLY A 274 -0.28 11.83 17.43
CA GLY A 274 -0.11 12.32 18.80
C GLY A 274 -0.29 11.23 19.86
N ARG A 275 -0.33 9.96 19.45
CA ARG A 275 -0.45 8.78 20.31
C ARG A 275 0.74 7.85 20.11
N SER A 276 0.81 6.81 20.94
CA SER A 276 1.84 5.79 20.83
C SER A 276 1.68 4.99 19.55
N ALA A 277 2.75 4.85 18.76
CA ALA A 277 2.73 3.99 17.56
C ALA A 277 2.36 2.54 17.87
N TYR A 278 2.62 2.06 19.09
CA TYR A 278 2.24 0.71 19.53
C TYR A 278 0.73 0.51 19.64
N GLU A 279 -0.07 1.57 19.72
CA GLU A 279 -1.54 1.44 19.66
C GLU A 279 -1.99 0.81 18.34
N ILE A 280 -1.24 0.96 17.24
CA ILE A 280 -1.55 0.28 15.97
C ILE A 280 -1.55 -1.24 16.14
N LEU A 281 -0.71 -1.75 17.05
CA LEU A 281 -0.51 -3.18 17.30
C LEU A 281 -1.44 -3.76 18.36
N GLU A 282 -2.16 -2.92 19.10
CA GLU A 282 -3.08 -3.39 20.13
C GLU A 282 -4.11 -4.33 19.51
N GLY A 283 -4.27 -5.51 20.09
CA GLY A 283 -5.17 -6.56 19.60
C GLY A 283 -4.65 -7.39 18.42
N LEU A 284 -3.55 -6.99 17.77
CA LEU A 284 -2.94 -7.80 16.70
C LEU A 284 -2.18 -8.99 17.29
N GLN A 285 -2.46 -10.19 16.78
CA GLN A 285 -1.70 -11.38 17.15
C GLN A 285 -0.36 -11.42 16.40
N PRO A 286 0.77 -11.74 17.04
CA PRO A 286 2.08 -11.82 16.37
C PRO A 286 2.15 -12.81 15.20
N SER A 287 1.31 -13.86 15.22
CA SER A 287 1.16 -14.84 14.14
C SER A 287 0.35 -14.33 12.94
N MET A 288 -0.39 -13.23 13.09
CA MET A 288 -1.28 -12.65 12.07
C MET A 288 -0.83 -11.22 11.73
N LYS A 289 0.30 -11.10 11.03
CA LYS A 289 0.89 -9.80 10.67
C LYS A 289 0.23 -9.11 9.48
N VAL A 290 -0.48 -9.86 8.64
CA VAL A 290 -1.11 -9.32 7.43
C VAL A 290 -2.51 -8.79 7.78
N VAL A 291 -2.76 -7.52 7.49
CA VAL A 291 -3.95 -6.82 7.95
C VAL A 291 -4.74 -6.30 6.76
N GLU A 292 -6.04 -6.55 6.76
CA GLU A 292 -6.96 -6.01 5.76
C GLU A 292 -7.34 -4.56 6.12
N LEU A 293 -7.12 -3.63 5.18
CA LEU A 293 -7.61 -2.26 5.24
C LEU A 293 -8.94 -2.13 4.47
N ALA A 294 -9.94 -1.55 5.14
CA ALA A 294 -11.19 -1.11 4.54
C ALA A 294 -11.54 0.28 5.03
N ALA A 295 -12.14 1.11 4.18
CA ALA A 295 -12.56 2.45 4.60
C ALA A 295 -13.75 2.95 3.79
N SER A 296 -14.72 3.52 4.48
CA SER A 296 -15.92 4.13 3.90
C SER A 296 -15.87 5.64 4.12
N PHE A 297 -15.83 6.38 3.01
CA PHE A 297 -15.79 7.84 2.96
C PHE A 297 -16.48 8.31 1.67
N PRO A 298 -17.46 9.23 1.72
CA PRO A 298 -18.22 9.58 2.91
C PRO A 298 -18.95 8.35 3.48
N PHE A 299 -19.05 8.28 4.81
CA PHE A 299 -19.93 7.34 5.48
C PHE A 299 -21.32 7.97 5.61
N THR A 300 -22.33 7.34 5.01
CA THR A 300 -23.71 7.88 4.93
C THR A 300 -24.75 7.02 5.63
N ASP A 301 -24.36 5.86 6.15
CA ASP A 301 -25.25 4.96 6.88
C ASP A 301 -25.30 5.32 8.37
N ASP A 302 -26.14 4.63 9.15
CA ASP A 302 -26.21 4.83 10.60
C ASP A 302 -25.03 4.14 11.32
N PRO A 303 -24.11 4.90 11.96
CA PRO A 303 -22.96 4.35 12.66
C PRO A 303 -23.35 3.53 13.88
N THR A 304 -24.52 3.79 14.50
CA THR A 304 -25.01 3.00 15.64
C THR A 304 -25.50 1.62 15.19
N VAL A 305 -26.18 1.55 14.03
CA VAL A 305 -26.57 0.27 13.41
C VAL A 305 -25.33 -0.51 12.98
N LEU A 306 -24.30 0.16 12.46
CA LEU A 306 -23.02 -0.48 12.16
C LEU A 306 -22.39 -1.12 13.41
N LEU A 307 -22.31 -0.38 14.52
CA LEU A 307 -21.76 -0.90 15.77
C LEU A 307 -22.56 -2.08 16.30
N GLN A 308 -23.89 -2.02 16.22
CA GLN A 308 -24.76 -3.14 16.60
C GLN A 308 -24.46 -4.37 15.74
N ARG A 309 -24.36 -4.24 14.41
CA ARG A 309 -24.02 -5.35 13.52
C ARG A 309 -22.65 -5.95 13.83
N ILE A 310 -21.67 -5.12 14.18
CA ILE A 310 -20.33 -5.60 14.56
C ILE A 310 -20.40 -6.39 15.86
N ASN A 311 -21.10 -5.87 16.86
CA ASN A 311 -21.28 -6.55 18.14
C ASN A 311 -22.03 -7.89 17.97
N ASP A 312 -23.12 -7.89 17.18
CA ASP A 312 -23.89 -9.10 16.87
C ASP A 312 -23.03 -10.14 16.16
N ASN A 313 -22.14 -9.72 15.24
CA ASN A 313 -21.22 -10.63 14.56
C ASN A 313 -20.22 -11.28 15.52
N ILE A 314 -19.77 -10.57 16.56
CA ILE A 314 -18.82 -11.10 17.56
C ILE A 314 -19.53 -12.06 18.52
N THR A 315 -20.71 -11.68 19.01
CA THR A 315 -21.44 -12.50 20.01
C THR A 315 -22.05 -13.75 19.40
N ASN A 316 -22.42 -13.71 18.12
CA ASN A 316 -23.10 -14.83 17.44
C ASN A 316 -22.14 -15.82 16.75
N GLU A 317 -20.82 -15.72 16.96
CA GLU A 317 -19.86 -16.75 16.53
C GLU A 317 -20.16 -18.14 17.14
N ILE A 318 -21.01 -18.20 18.19
CA ILE A 318 -21.63 -19.43 18.69
C ILE A 318 -22.85 -19.80 17.81
N GLY A 319 -22.61 -20.23 16.56
CA GLY A 319 -23.48 -21.22 15.92
C GLY A 319 -24.40 -20.78 14.77
N HIS A 320 -24.40 -19.53 14.29
CA HIS A 320 -25.20 -19.19 13.09
C HIS A 320 -24.40 -18.40 12.05
N LYS A 321 -24.36 -18.95 10.83
CA LYS A 321 -23.97 -18.24 9.60
C LYS A 321 -24.76 -16.93 9.54
N SER A 322 -24.14 -15.79 9.82
CA SER A 322 -24.78 -14.50 9.55
C SER A 322 -25.10 -14.46 8.04
N GLN A 323 -26.38 -14.36 7.69
CA GLN A 323 -26.80 -14.21 6.30
C GLN A 323 -26.35 -12.85 5.73
N ASP A 324 -26.10 -11.89 6.61
CA ASP A 324 -25.53 -10.59 6.29
C ASP A 324 -24.00 -10.69 6.24
N GLY A 325 -23.42 -10.32 5.10
CA GLY A 325 -21.98 -10.28 4.90
C GLY A 325 -21.29 -9.20 5.75
N ASP A 326 -19.96 -9.25 5.81
CA ASP A 326 -19.16 -8.25 6.55
C ASP A 326 -19.50 -6.82 6.06
N PRO A 327 -19.87 -5.88 6.96
CA PRO A 327 -20.28 -4.53 6.55
C PRO A 327 -19.19 -3.75 5.81
N PHE A 328 -17.91 -4.09 6.01
CA PHE A 328 -16.79 -3.45 5.33
C PHE A 328 -16.34 -4.18 4.06
N GLN A 329 -17.02 -5.26 3.67
CA GLN A 329 -16.68 -5.99 2.47
C GLN A 329 -16.71 -5.07 1.25
N SER A 330 -17.77 -4.30 1.03
CA SER A 330 -17.85 -3.39 -0.12
C SER A 330 -16.75 -2.31 -0.13
N CYS A 331 -16.10 -2.02 0.99
CA CYS A 331 -15.11 -0.95 1.11
C CYS A 331 -13.67 -1.45 1.34
N SER A 332 -13.45 -2.76 1.20
CA SER A 332 -12.15 -3.41 1.39
C SER A 332 -11.20 -3.18 0.22
N LEU A 333 -9.95 -2.86 0.56
CA LEU A 333 -8.83 -2.73 -0.35
C LEU A 333 -7.97 -4.00 -0.42
N LEU A 334 -8.36 -5.10 0.23
CA LEU A 334 -7.64 -6.37 0.12
C LEU A 334 -7.68 -6.88 -1.34
N PRO A 335 -6.53 -7.27 -1.94
CA PRO A 335 -6.50 -7.83 -3.29
C PRO A 335 -7.44 -9.02 -3.47
N SER A 336 -8.28 -8.93 -4.50
CA SER A 336 -9.20 -10.00 -4.86
C SER A 336 -8.43 -11.20 -5.42
N VAL A 337 -8.91 -12.39 -5.06
CA VAL A 337 -8.34 -13.67 -5.47
C VAL A 337 -9.45 -14.50 -6.09
N ASP A 338 -9.14 -15.14 -7.24
CA ASP A 338 -10.13 -15.87 -8.03
C ASP A 338 -10.72 -17.04 -7.24
N LYS A 339 -12.05 -17.07 -7.13
CA LYS A 339 -12.81 -18.04 -6.31
C LYS A 339 -12.88 -19.44 -6.90
N GLN A 340 -12.18 -19.74 -8.00
CA GLN A 340 -12.45 -20.93 -8.81
C GLN A 340 -12.09 -22.27 -8.16
N GLN A 341 -11.39 -22.31 -7.01
CA GLN A 341 -11.03 -23.56 -6.33
C GLN A 341 -11.00 -23.41 -4.79
N ARG A 342 -12.08 -22.98 -4.14
CA ARG A 342 -12.12 -22.93 -2.66
C ARG A 342 -13.16 -23.85 -2.04
N GLN A 343 -12.71 -24.59 -1.02
CA GLN A 343 -13.58 -25.00 0.08
C GLN A 343 -14.07 -23.72 0.76
N VAL A 344 -15.37 -23.51 0.79
CA VAL A 344 -16.01 -22.35 1.40
C VAL A 344 -15.86 -22.48 2.91
N HIS A 345 -14.78 -21.92 3.45
CA HIS A 345 -14.64 -21.74 4.88
C HIS A 345 -15.60 -20.62 5.30
N PRO A 346 -16.28 -20.74 6.46
CA PRO A 346 -17.07 -19.63 6.98
C PRO A 346 -16.18 -18.39 7.17
N HIS A 347 -16.70 -17.22 6.80
CA HIS A 347 -16.01 -15.95 7.05
C HIS A 347 -15.91 -15.75 8.56
N LYS A 348 -14.67 -15.65 9.07
CA LYS A 348 -14.38 -15.41 10.49
C LYS A 348 -13.61 -14.10 10.62
N VAL A 349 -13.92 -13.35 11.68
CA VAL A 349 -13.22 -12.09 11.98
C VAL A 349 -12.60 -12.19 13.36
N HIS A 350 -11.28 -12.31 13.39
CA HIS A 350 -10.51 -12.49 14.61
C HIS A 350 -10.31 -11.18 15.38
N TYR A 351 -10.21 -10.07 14.67
CA TYR A 351 -9.99 -8.76 15.28
C TYR A 351 -10.40 -7.61 14.35
N ARG A 352 -10.94 -6.53 14.90
CA ARG A 352 -11.19 -5.26 14.20
C ARG A 352 -10.64 -4.09 15.00
N ARG A 353 -9.89 -3.22 14.34
CA ARG A 353 -9.64 -1.86 14.79
C ARG A 353 -10.47 -0.90 13.97
N LEU A 354 -11.37 -0.18 14.62
CA LEU A 354 -12.28 0.77 14.00
C LEU A 354 -11.86 2.19 14.35
N HIS A 355 -11.78 3.05 13.34
CA HIS A 355 -11.62 4.48 13.55
C HIS A 355 -12.76 5.25 12.89
N PHE A 356 -13.56 5.91 13.74
CA PHE A 356 -14.60 6.85 13.38
C PHE A 356 -13.99 8.24 13.34
N ARG A 357 -14.09 8.92 12.20
CA ARG A 357 -13.52 10.25 11.99
C ARG A 357 -14.62 11.22 11.56
N GLY A 358 -14.79 12.28 12.34
CA GLY A 358 -15.83 13.28 12.15
C GLY A 358 -16.90 13.26 13.23
N PRO A 359 -17.76 14.28 13.27
CA PRO A 359 -18.74 14.47 14.33
C PRO A 359 -19.93 13.50 14.27
N PHE A 360 -20.25 12.92 13.10
CA PHE A 360 -21.49 12.15 12.90
C PHE A 360 -22.71 12.90 13.44
N SER A 361 -22.85 14.18 13.05
CA SER A 361 -23.79 15.13 13.67
C SER A 361 -25.26 14.70 13.60
N ASP A 362 -25.61 13.88 12.61
CA ASP A 362 -26.96 13.33 12.45
C ASP A 362 -27.27 12.19 13.45
N TYR A 363 -26.27 11.74 14.21
CA TYR A 363 -26.33 10.57 15.09
C TYR A 363 -25.89 10.91 16.53
N SER A 364 -26.70 11.72 17.22
CA SER A 364 -26.43 12.14 18.61
C SER A 364 -26.31 10.98 19.62
N SER A 365 -26.84 9.79 19.30
CA SER A 365 -26.76 8.59 20.11
C SER A 365 -25.43 7.83 19.98
N LEU A 366 -24.54 8.21 19.03
CA LEU A 366 -23.31 7.48 18.76
C LEU A 366 -22.39 7.36 19.98
N ARG A 367 -22.22 8.45 20.75
CA ARG A 367 -21.43 8.42 21.98
C ARG A 367 -21.94 7.36 22.96
N SER A 368 -23.25 7.41 23.23
CA SER A 368 -23.91 6.47 24.13
C SER A 368 -23.83 5.04 23.60
N ALA A 369 -23.93 4.84 22.28
CA ALA A 369 -23.81 3.53 21.66
C ALA A 369 -22.39 2.96 21.81
N ILE A 370 -21.35 3.78 21.63
CA ILE A 370 -19.96 3.39 21.86
C ILE A 370 -19.74 3.02 23.33
N ASP A 371 -20.20 3.86 24.26
CA ASP A 371 -19.99 3.64 25.71
C ASP A 371 -20.79 2.45 26.26
N ALA A 372 -21.95 2.14 25.67
CA ALA A 372 -22.80 1.03 26.09
C ALA A 372 -22.46 -0.30 25.39
N SER A 373 -21.61 -0.29 24.35
CA SER A 373 -21.30 -1.50 23.58
C SER A 373 -20.35 -2.40 24.38
N PRO A 374 -20.73 -3.65 24.72
CA PRO A 374 -19.90 -4.57 25.48
C PRO A 374 -18.83 -5.23 24.58
N MET A 375 -18.07 -4.44 23.83
CA MET A 375 -17.03 -4.95 22.95
C MET A 375 -15.76 -5.27 23.75
N SER A 376 -15.35 -6.53 23.70
CA SER A 376 -14.08 -6.98 24.26
C SER A 376 -12.92 -6.33 23.51
N PRO A 377 -11.95 -5.67 24.20
CA PRO A 377 -10.77 -5.10 23.56
C PRO A 377 -9.89 -6.13 22.82
N ARG A 378 -10.11 -7.43 23.07
CA ARG A 378 -9.43 -8.51 22.33
C ARG A 378 -9.97 -8.68 20.91
N ASP A 379 -11.24 -8.33 20.70
CA ASP A 379 -11.96 -8.57 19.45
C ASP A 379 -12.15 -7.26 18.67
N VAL A 380 -12.37 -6.15 19.39
CA VAL A 380 -12.51 -4.83 18.79
C VAL A 380 -11.81 -3.75 19.60
N THR A 381 -10.97 -2.96 18.93
CA THR A 381 -10.55 -1.65 19.42
C THR A 381 -11.27 -0.56 18.64
N LEU A 382 -11.98 0.32 19.34
CA LEU A 382 -12.71 1.42 18.74
C LEU A 382 -12.09 2.76 19.13
N GLN A 383 -11.89 3.61 18.13
CA GLN A 383 -11.49 5.00 18.33
C GLN A 383 -12.45 5.95 17.60
N TRP A 384 -12.74 7.09 18.23
CA TRP A 384 -13.54 8.15 17.63
C TRP A 384 -12.87 9.51 17.78
N SER A 385 -12.73 10.21 16.66
CA SER A 385 -12.22 11.57 16.55
C SER A 385 -13.34 12.53 16.12
N GLU A 386 -14.12 13.00 17.09
CA GLU A 386 -15.34 13.81 16.89
C GLU A 386 -15.06 15.19 16.27
N SER A 387 -13.96 15.84 16.67
CA SER A 387 -13.68 17.24 16.32
C SER A 387 -13.00 17.45 14.95
N SER A 388 -12.73 16.37 14.21
CA SER A 388 -11.94 16.44 12.97
C SER A 388 -12.58 15.62 11.85
N PRO A 389 -13.52 16.18 11.09
CA PRO A 389 -14.01 15.51 9.88
C PRO A 389 -12.89 15.34 8.86
N LEU A 390 -13.11 14.43 7.91
CA LEU A 390 -12.18 14.20 6.81
C LEU A 390 -12.50 15.19 5.68
N VAL A 391 -11.55 16.05 5.32
CA VAL A 391 -11.63 16.83 4.08
C VAL A 391 -11.11 15.97 2.94
N LEU A 392 -11.97 15.67 1.97
CA LEU A 392 -11.63 14.87 0.80
C LEU A 392 -10.73 15.65 -0.19
N PRO A 393 -9.84 14.97 -0.94
CA PRO A 393 -9.01 15.62 -1.96
C PRO A 393 -9.82 16.32 -3.05
N GLU A 394 -9.27 17.42 -3.55
CA GLU A 394 -9.81 18.17 -4.69
C GLU A 394 -9.68 17.37 -6.02
N SER A 395 -8.79 16.37 -6.06
CA SER A 395 -8.58 15.48 -7.21
C SER A 395 -9.70 14.47 -7.45
N TYR A 396 -10.72 14.40 -6.59
CA TYR A 396 -11.80 13.43 -6.74
C TYR A 396 -12.59 13.66 -8.03
N ARG A 397 -12.81 12.59 -8.80
CA ARG A 397 -13.52 12.67 -10.09
C ARG A 397 -14.96 13.17 -9.94
N VAL A 398 -15.64 12.83 -8.85
CA VAL A 398 -17.01 13.27 -8.57
C VAL A 398 -16.96 14.64 -7.90
N GLN A 399 -17.47 15.67 -8.58
CA GLN A 399 -17.45 17.06 -8.11
C GLN A 399 -18.04 17.25 -6.72
N THR A 400 -19.09 16.50 -6.36
CA THR A 400 -19.72 16.59 -5.03
C THR A 400 -18.83 16.09 -3.88
N PHE A 401 -17.69 15.47 -4.19
CA PHE A 401 -16.71 15.00 -3.20
C PHE A 401 -15.44 15.85 -3.17
N GLN A 402 -15.27 16.80 -4.07
CA GLN A 402 -14.05 17.61 -4.13
C GLN A 402 -14.01 18.62 -2.98
N SER A 403 -12.95 18.55 -2.16
CA SER A 403 -12.72 19.48 -1.03
C SER A 403 -13.87 19.52 -0.01
N VAL A 404 -14.68 18.46 0.05
CA VAL A 404 -15.83 18.36 0.97
C VAL A 404 -15.39 17.71 2.28
N SER A 405 -15.89 18.27 3.38
CA SER A 405 -15.77 17.71 4.73
C SER A 405 -16.80 16.63 4.95
N VAL A 406 -16.38 15.40 5.27
CA VAL A 406 -17.24 14.24 5.42
C VAL A 406 -16.93 13.46 6.70
N ASP A 407 -17.93 12.74 7.20
CA ASP A 407 -17.71 11.67 8.16
C ASP A 407 -17.13 10.44 7.44
N ALA A 408 -16.22 9.74 8.10
CA ALA A 408 -15.54 8.59 7.54
C ALA A 408 -15.30 7.52 8.61
N ILE A 409 -15.29 6.26 8.18
CA ILE A 409 -14.95 5.13 9.04
C ILE A 409 -13.92 4.26 8.34
N SER A 410 -12.86 3.88 9.05
CA SER A 410 -11.90 2.88 8.59
C SER A 410 -11.84 1.68 9.52
N GLN A 411 -11.42 0.56 8.94
CA GLN A 411 -11.19 -0.70 9.60
C GLN A 411 -9.81 -1.26 9.20
N LEU A 412 -9.01 -1.59 10.20
CA LEU A 412 -7.91 -2.54 10.09
C LEU A 412 -8.37 -3.84 10.72
N SER A 413 -8.32 -4.96 10.00
CA SER A 413 -8.90 -6.22 10.52
C SER A 413 -8.10 -7.47 10.18
N LEU A 414 -8.20 -8.45 11.07
CA LEU A 414 -7.72 -9.81 10.88
C LEU A 414 -8.92 -10.69 10.54
N THR A 415 -9.00 -11.13 9.29
CA THR A 415 -10.14 -11.89 8.77
C THR A 415 -9.68 -13.14 8.04
N SER A 416 -10.53 -14.17 7.97
CA SER A 416 -10.23 -15.37 7.17
C SER A 416 -10.04 -15.07 5.67
N ARG A 417 -10.54 -13.93 5.17
CA ARG A 417 -10.24 -13.43 3.80
C ARG A 417 -8.76 -13.15 3.58
N THR A 418 -8.06 -12.73 4.62
CA THR A 418 -6.61 -12.49 4.56
C THR A 418 -5.87 -13.83 4.46
N GLY A 419 -6.28 -14.83 5.25
CA GLY A 419 -5.78 -16.20 5.11
C GLY A 419 -6.00 -16.75 3.70
N ASP A 420 -7.22 -16.62 3.20
CA ASP A 420 -7.61 -16.93 1.83
C ASP A 420 -6.68 -16.29 0.77
N TYR A 421 -6.36 -15.01 0.94
CA TYR A 421 -5.43 -14.27 0.08
C TYR A 421 -4.03 -14.89 0.11
N LEU A 422 -3.51 -15.18 1.30
CA LEU A 422 -2.19 -15.81 1.49
C LEU A 422 -2.13 -17.21 0.89
N SER A 423 -3.12 -18.07 1.18
CA SER A 423 -3.20 -19.41 0.60
C SER A 423 -3.33 -19.37 -0.93
N ALA A 424 -4.03 -18.37 -1.48
CA ALA A 424 -4.11 -18.20 -2.93
C ALA A 424 -2.79 -17.73 -3.55
N LEU A 425 -2.00 -16.90 -2.87
CA LEU A 425 -0.64 -16.57 -3.31
C LEU A 425 0.25 -17.82 -3.28
N ALA A 426 0.20 -18.61 -2.21
CA ALA A 426 0.94 -19.87 -2.08
C ALA A 426 0.67 -20.81 -3.27
N GLN A 427 -0.62 -21.07 -3.54
CA GLN A 427 -1.04 -21.92 -4.67
C GLN A 427 -0.66 -21.35 -6.05
N ARG A 428 -0.61 -20.02 -6.19
CA ARG A 428 -0.27 -19.36 -7.46
C ARG A 428 1.22 -19.48 -7.77
N VAL A 429 2.09 -19.45 -6.75
CA VAL A 429 3.54 -19.66 -6.93
C VAL A 429 3.84 -21.11 -7.28
N SER A 430 3.23 -22.07 -6.60
CA SER A 430 3.49 -23.49 -6.85
C SER A 430 3.04 -23.96 -8.24
N LYS A 431 1.97 -23.35 -8.76
CA LYS A 431 1.46 -23.59 -10.12
C LYS A 431 2.07 -22.65 -11.17
N ASN A 432 3.15 -21.94 -10.86
CA ASN A 432 3.70 -20.93 -11.78
C ASN A 432 4.40 -21.55 -13.01
N ASP A 433 4.48 -20.80 -14.11
CA ASP A 433 5.18 -21.26 -15.32
C ASP A 433 6.69 -21.33 -15.08
N LYS A 434 7.24 -22.55 -15.12
CA LYS A 434 8.69 -22.82 -14.99
C LYS A 434 9.55 -22.02 -15.97
N ARG A 435 9.00 -21.62 -17.13
CA ARG A 435 9.69 -20.75 -18.10
C ARG A 435 9.87 -19.32 -17.63
N THR A 436 9.19 -18.86 -16.59
CA THR A 436 9.45 -17.55 -16.00
C THR A 436 10.40 -17.65 -14.82
N LEU A 437 10.40 -18.78 -14.11
CA LEU A 437 11.29 -19.01 -12.95
C LEU A 437 12.77 -18.89 -13.30
N TYR A 438 13.21 -19.25 -14.52
CA TYR A 438 14.63 -19.09 -14.89
C TYR A 438 15.10 -17.62 -14.88
N GLU A 439 14.19 -16.65 -15.12
CA GLU A 439 14.50 -15.22 -15.09
C GLU A 439 14.79 -14.78 -13.65
N PHE A 440 14.02 -15.32 -12.70
CA PHE A 440 14.21 -15.09 -11.27
C PHE A 440 15.45 -15.79 -10.73
N THR A 441 15.70 -17.06 -11.10
CA THR A 441 16.90 -17.77 -10.61
C THR A 441 18.20 -17.18 -11.14
N ARG A 442 18.18 -16.65 -12.37
CA ARG A 442 19.31 -15.88 -12.91
C ARG A 442 19.56 -14.58 -12.14
N ALA A 443 18.52 -14.01 -11.53
CA ALA A 443 18.60 -12.79 -10.72
C ALA A 443 18.84 -13.08 -9.23
N GLY A 444 19.23 -14.31 -8.85
CA GLY A 444 19.59 -14.65 -7.48
C GLY A 444 18.55 -15.44 -6.70
N MET A 445 17.37 -15.74 -7.27
CA MET A 445 16.38 -16.58 -6.60
C MET A 445 16.92 -18.02 -6.46
N SER A 446 16.80 -18.60 -5.26
CA SER A 446 17.08 -20.03 -5.04
C SER A 446 16.16 -20.90 -5.92
N PRO A 447 16.65 -22.01 -6.52
CA PRO A 447 15.81 -22.96 -7.23
C PRO A 447 14.65 -23.53 -6.39
N ASP A 448 14.86 -23.61 -5.07
CA ASP A 448 13.88 -24.14 -4.10
C ASP A 448 12.92 -23.06 -3.57
N ALA A 449 13.16 -21.78 -3.90
CA ALA A 449 12.37 -20.65 -3.42
C ALA A 449 10.85 -20.78 -3.70
N PRO A 450 10.38 -21.32 -4.84
CA PRO A 450 8.94 -21.49 -5.04
C PRO A 450 8.27 -22.40 -4.00
N GLU A 451 8.95 -23.46 -3.57
CA GLU A 451 8.45 -24.40 -2.56
C GLU A 451 8.51 -23.76 -1.16
N GLU A 452 9.58 -23.03 -0.85
CA GLU A 452 9.73 -22.27 0.39
C GLU A 452 8.68 -21.16 0.53
N LEU A 453 8.42 -20.43 -0.56
CA LEU A 453 7.38 -19.39 -0.62
C LEU A 453 5.99 -19.98 -0.46
N GLU A 454 5.70 -21.11 -1.11
CA GLU A 454 4.42 -21.83 -0.93
C GLU A 454 4.24 -22.22 0.54
N ALA A 455 5.22 -22.88 1.15
CA ALA A 455 5.16 -23.32 2.54
C ALA A 455 4.99 -22.15 3.52
N THR A 456 5.75 -21.08 3.32
CA THR A 456 5.71 -19.88 4.18
C THR A 456 4.34 -19.19 4.09
N LEU A 457 3.85 -18.94 2.88
CA LEU A 457 2.56 -18.27 2.68
C LEU A 457 1.38 -19.15 3.12
N ALA A 458 1.46 -20.46 2.93
CA ALA A 458 0.46 -21.40 3.44
C ALA A 458 0.40 -21.36 4.97
N ALA A 459 1.54 -21.47 5.66
CA ALA A 459 1.61 -21.40 7.11
C ALA A 459 1.11 -20.05 7.66
N MET A 460 1.43 -18.95 6.99
CA MET A 460 0.86 -17.63 7.33
C MET A 460 -0.67 -17.61 7.14
N GLY A 461 -1.19 -18.24 6.09
CA GLY A 461 -2.62 -18.33 5.81
C GLY A 461 -3.38 -19.21 6.81
N ASP A 462 -2.79 -20.31 7.24
CA ASP A 462 -3.36 -21.25 8.20
C ASP A 462 -3.60 -20.58 9.57
N ALA A 463 -2.73 -19.65 9.95
CA ALA A 463 -2.92 -18.84 11.17
C ALA A 463 -4.29 -18.12 11.21
N TYR A 464 -4.87 -17.77 10.05
CA TYR A 464 -6.18 -17.12 9.94
C TYR A 464 -7.35 -18.11 9.83
N SER A 465 -7.07 -19.40 9.68
CA SER A 465 -8.06 -20.46 9.43
C SER A 465 -8.21 -21.45 10.59
N GLU A 466 -7.16 -21.67 11.37
CA GLU A 466 -7.08 -22.72 12.40
C GLU A 466 -7.51 -22.30 13.82
N GLN A 467 -7.81 -21.02 14.05
CA GLN A 467 -8.26 -20.50 15.35
C GLN A 467 -9.76 -20.32 15.43
#